data_AF-A0A667XHR4-F1
#
_entry.id   AF-A0A667XHR4-F1
#
_cell.length_a   1.000
_cell.length_b   1.000
_cell.length_c   1.000
_cell.angle_alpha   90.00
_cell.angle_beta   90.00
_cell.angle_gamma   90.00
#
_symmetry.space_group_name_H-M   'P 1'
#
loop_
_entity.id
_entity.type
_entity.pdbx_description
1 polymer ?
#
loop_
_entity_poly.entity_id
_entity_poly.type
_entity_poly.pdbx_seq_one_letter_code
_entity_poly.pdbx_strand_id
1 'polypeptide(L)' 'TELMWIILMFVSTGVYSIDLIQPDSVVVQPGQSFLSCRGTGFTFSDYAMHWIRQPAGKGLEWIGRRCDASLT' A
#
# COMPACT_ATOMS: atom_id res chain seq x y z
N THR A 1 24.31 5.67 -36.01
CA THR A 1 24.10 4.44 -35.22
C THR A 1 24.23 4.71 -33.73
N GLU A 2 25.24 5.46 -33.28
CA GLU A 2 25.45 5.79 -31.85
C GLU A 2 24.30 6.60 -31.21
N LEU A 3 23.73 7.57 -31.94
CA LEU A 3 22.56 8.33 -31.48
C LEU A 3 21.32 7.44 -31.25
N MET A 4 21.18 6.35 -32.00
CA MET A 4 20.06 5.41 -31.85
C MET A 4 20.19 4.63 -30.54
N TRP A 5 21.41 4.22 -30.17
CA TRP A 5 21.68 3.56 -28.90
C TRP A 5 21.52 4.51 -27.71
N ILE A 6 21.95 5.76 -27.84
CA ILE A 6 21.75 6.79 -26.81
C ILE A 6 20.25 7.01 -26.58
N ILE A 7 19.44 7.12 -27.64
CA ILE A 7 17.97 7.25 -27.52
C ILE A 7 17.36 6.01 -26.85
N LEU A 8 17.80 4.79 -27.16
CA LEU A 8 17.31 3.56 -26.54
C LEU A 8 17.57 3.52 -25.01
N MET A 9 18.70 4.05 -24.56
CA MET A 9 19.02 4.15 -23.12
C MET A 9 18.09 5.12 -22.37
N PHE A 10 17.60 6.18 -23.03
CA PHE A 10 16.63 7.12 -22.44
C PHE A 10 15.20 6.57 -22.41
N VAL A 11 14.84 5.66 -23.31
CA VAL A 11 13.49 5.07 -23.38
C VAL A 11 13.32 3.92 -22.37
N SER A 12 14.41 3.31 -21.88
CA SER A 12 14.32 2.10 -21.03
C SER A 12 14.01 2.35 -19.55
N THR A 13 13.94 3.59 -19.06
CA THR A 13 13.63 3.84 -17.65
C THR A 13 12.13 3.73 -17.41
N GLY A 14 11.65 2.50 -17.14
CA GLY A 14 10.30 2.25 -16.69
C GLY A 14 10.10 2.69 -15.23
N VAL A 15 9.01 3.40 -14.94
CA VAL A 15 8.59 3.71 -13.57
C VAL A 15 7.61 2.64 -13.10
N TYR A 16 7.89 2.00 -11.96
CA TYR A 16 6.98 1.05 -11.32
C TYR A 16 6.15 1.77 -10.25
N SER A 17 4.83 1.62 -10.28
CA SER A 17 3.91 2.17 -9.29
C SER A 17 3.13 1.06 -8.58
N ILE A 18 2.71 1.37 -7.35
CA ILE A 18 2.03 0.48 -6.41
C ILE A 18 0.85 1.27 -5.86
N ASP A 19 -0.35 0.70 -5.93
CA ASP A 19 -1.56 1.36 -5.43
C ASP A 19 -2.03 0.66 -4.15
N LEU A 20 -2.33 1.46 -3.13
CA LEU A 20 -3.06 1.02 -1.94
C LEU A 20 -4.44 1.67 -1.96
N ILE A 21 -5.47 0.86 -2.11
CA ILE A 21 -6.85 1.31 -2.20
C ILE A 21 -7.57 0.92 -0.91
N GLN A 22 -8.06 1.93 -0.20
CA GLN A 22 -8.95 1.78 0.95
C GLN A 22 -10.39 2.07 0.50
N PRO A 23 -11.39 1.32 0.99
CA PRO A 23 -12.79 1.69 0.77
C PRO A 23 -13.10 3.04 1.40
N ASP A 24 -14.19 3.66 0.95
CA ASP A 24 -14.69 4.93 1.48
C ASP A 24 -14.90 4.87 3.00
N SER A 25 -14.92 6.03 3.64
CA SER A 25 -15.16 6.13 5.08
C SER A 25 -16.54 5.58 5.44
N VAL A 26 -16.58 4.42 6.10
CA VAL A 26 -17.82 3.80 6.58
C VAL A 26 -18.01 4.15 8.06
N VAL A 27 -19.18 4.69 8.41
CA VAL A 27 -19.61 4.80 9.81
C VAL A 27 -20.11 3.43 10.26
N VAL A 28 -19.29 2.73 11.05
CA VAL A 28 -19.62 1.41 11.60
C VAL A 28 -20.31 1.52 12.95
N GLN A 29 -21.14 0.53 13.28
CA GLN A 29 -21.73 0.45 14.62
C GLN A 29 -20.64 0.16 15.68
N PRO A 30 -20.80 0.67 16.92
CA PRO A 30 -19.90 0.33 18.01
C PRO A 30 -19.80 -1.19 18.17
N GLY A 31 -18.58 -1.73 18.10
CA GLY A 31 -18.32 -3.18 18.18
C GLY A 31 -18.06 -3.87 16.85
N GLN A 32 -18.25 -3.19 15.71
CA GLN A 32 -17.82 -3.69 14.40
C GLN A 32 -16.49 -3.06 13.99
N SER A 33 -15.45 -3.88 13.82
CA SER A 33 -14.18 -3.45 13.21
C SER A 33 -14.22 -3.71 11.71
N PHE A 34 -14.22 -2.65 10.90
CA PHE A 34 -14.13 -2.76 9.44
C PHE A 34 -12.86 -2.04 8.97
N LEU A 35 -11.84 -2.80 8.58
CA LEU A 35 -10.63 -2.32 7.92
C LEU A 35 -10.32 -3.28 6.76
N SER A 36 -10.39 -2.78 5.53
CA SER A 36 -10.01 -3.53 4.32
C SER A 36 -9.02 -2.71 3.51
N CYS A 37 -7.97 -3.34 3.00
CA CYS A 37 -6.96 -2.70 2.16
C CYS A 37 -6.63 -3.65 1.02
N ARG A 38 -6.73 -3.17 -0.22
CA ARG A 38 -6.35 -3.92 -1.42
C ARG A 38 -5.14 -3.26 -2.06
N GLY A 39 -4.12 -4.07 -2.34
CA GLY A 39 -2.86 -3.66 -2.93
C GLY A 39 -2.66 -4.33 -4.29
N THR A 40 -2.03 -3.62 -5.22
CA THR A 40 -1.67 -4.12 -6.54
C THR A 40 -0.17 -3.90 -6.78
N GLY A 41 0.49 -4.83 -7.47
CA GLY A 41 1.92 -4.72 -7.77
C GLY A 41 2.87 -5.23 -6.66
N PHE A 42 2.37 -5.91 -5.63
CA PHE A 42 3.18 -6.59 -4.63
C PHE A 42 2.35 -7.64 -3.90
N THR A 43 3.00 -8.67 -3.36
CA THR A 43 2.35 -9.63 -2.47
C THR A 43 2.39 -9.11 -1.05
N PHE A 44 1.25 -9.11 -0.36
CA PHE A 44 1.15 -8.66 1.04
C PHE A 44 1.99 -9.48 2.03
N SER A 45 2.36 -10.72 1.69
CA SER A 45 3.26 -11.56 2.47
C SER A 45 4.72 -11.12 2.41
N ASP A 46 5.10 -10.41 1.36
CA ASP A 46 6.52 -10.16 1.07
C ASP A 46 7.02 -8.93 1.82
N TYR A 47 6.10 -8.13 2.38
CA TYR A 47 6.40 -6.86 3.03
C TYR A 47 5.65 -6.70 4.35
N ALA A 48 6.31 -6.05 5.31
CA ALA A 48 5.66 -5.70 6.56
C ALA A 48 4.65 -4.56 6.36
N MET A 49 3.37 -4.85 6.57
CA MET A 49 2.30 -3.85 6.51
C MET A 49 2.03 -3.26 7.89
N HIS A 50 2.14 -1.94 8.02
CA HIS A 50 1.88 -1.22 9.26
C HIS A 50 0.52 -0.53 9.21
N TRP A 51 -0.25 -0.68 10.28
CA TRP A 51 -1.55 -0.04 10.44
C TRP A 51 -1.45 1.13 11.41
N ILE A 52 -1.95 2.29 10.99
CA ILE A 52 -2.00 3.52 11.79
C ILE A 52 -3.41 4.10 11.71
N ARG A 53 -3.84 4.79 12.77
CA ARG A 53 -5.07 5.60 12.77
C ARG A 53 -4.76 7.02 13.20
N GLN A 54 -5.57 7.96 12.74
CA GLN A 54 -5.50 9.34 13.18
C GLN A 54 -6.86 9.78 13.72
N PRO A 55 -7.04 9.84 15.05
CA PRO A 55 -8.23 10.44 15.63
C PRO A 55 -8.25 11.96 15.37
N ALA A 56 -9.45 12.53 15.20
CA ALA A 56 -9.59 13.98 15.01
C ALA A 56 -8.93 14.76 16.16
N GLY A 57 -8.05 15.70 15.82
CA GLY A 57 -7.31 16.53 16.78
C GLY A 57 -6.17 15.81 17.51
N LYS A 58 -5.84 14.57 17.15
CA LYS A 58 -4.70 13.82 17.71
C LYS A 58 -3.65 13.50 16.65
N GLY A 59 -2.46 13.14 17.12
CA GLY A 59 -1.38 12.60 16.28
C GLY A 59 -1.72 11.23 15.71
N LEU A 60 -0.83 10.72 14.86
CA LEU A 60 -0.91 9.37 14.34
C LEU A 60 -0.66 8.36 15.47
N GLU A 61 -1.55 7.39 15.61
CA GLU A 61 -1.45 6.29 16.56
C GLU A 61 -1.19 4.97 15.80
N TRP A 62 -0.15 4.24 16.18
CA TRP A 62 0.14 2.93 15.60
C TRP A 62 -0.78 1.84 16.18
N ILE A 63 -1.37 1.03 15.30
CA ILE A 63 -2.29 -0.05 15.65
C ILE A 63 -1.57 -1.40 15.64
N GLY A 64 -0.66 -1.63 14.68
CA GLY A 64 -0.05 -2.95 14.53
C GLY A 64 0.78 -3.11 13.26
N ARG A 65 1.44 -4.26 13.12
CA ARG A 65 2.11 -4.70 11.90
C ARG A 65 1.63 -6.10 11.51
N ARG A 66 1.47 -6.39 10.22
CA ARG A 66 1.16 -7.73 9.69
C ARG A 66 1.96 -7.96 8.42
N CYS A 67 2.57 -9.14 8.28
CA CYS A 67 3.47 -9.45 7.17
C CYS A 67 3.21 -10.85 6.57
N ASP A 68 2.09 -11.50 6.88
CA ASP A 68 1.99 -12.96 6.70
C ASP A 68 0.84 -13.39 5.78
N ALA A 69 1.17 -14.23 4.79
CA ALA A 69 0.27 -15.18 4.15
C ALA A 69 0.25 -16.50 4.96
N SER A 70 -0.21 -16.41 6.20
CA SER A 70 -0.58 -17.58 7.00
C SER A 70 -1.80 -17.19 7.80
N LEU A 71 -2.94 -17.50 7.20
CA LEU A 71 -4.15 -17.77 7.97
C LEU A 71 -3.90 -19.06 8.75
N THR A 72 -3.61 -18.91 10.03
CA THR A 72 -4.10 -19.80 11.08
C THR A 72 -4.51 -18.95 12.27
#